data_AF-A0A951KNS8-F1
#
_entry.id   AF-A0A951KNS8-F1
#
_cell.length_a   1.000
_cell.length_b   1.000
_cell.length_c   1.000
_cell.angle_alpha   90.00
_cell.angle_beta   90.00
_cell.angle_gamma   90.00
#
_symmetry.space_group_name_H-M   'P 1'
#
loop_
_entity.id
_entity.type
_entity.pdbx_description
1 polymer ?
#
loop_
_entity_poly.entity_id
_entity_poly.type
_entity_poly.pdbx_seq_one_letter_code
_entity_poly.pdbx_strand_id
1 'polypeptide(L)'
;MPYTKSRARKAFDIEVDELIKVIREAHSRKCNLPNVRSHVLCSAVMLCSAKVEVYLEDVISDWINLINASGIRTDQLPRNFRAYYLNNSSTVSLYKSFFASNDEVDFLKKLSNTLGQDFRQVAIDGVNVPVLQTRYIYADKKYPSPDNMKHLFNRLGISDIFSQLNKSARTDLKAVLVSFNDIRTSVAHQGVPVGLTAKDIGLRLKDVKRVVSHIDKILYFHVVKHTGAICWRTT
;
A
#
# COMPACT_ATOMS: atom_id res chain seq x y z
N MET A 1 -10.51 20.55 4.69
CA MET A 1 -11.59 19.64 4.24
C MET A 1 -11.68 18.48 5.23
N PRO A 2 -12.89 18.08 5.68
CA PRO A 2 -13.04 16.95 6.60
C PRO A 2 -12.66 15.64 5.90
N TYR A 3 -12.11 14.70 6.66
CA TYR A 3 -11.72 13.37 6.15
C TYR A 3 -12.93 12.59 5.63
N THR A 4 -12.78 11.99 4.44
CA THR A 4 -13.75 11.07 3.84
C THR A 4 -13.08 9.74 3.50
N LYS A 5 -13.68 8.62 3.89
CA LYS A 5 -13.14 7.27 3.59
C LYS A 5 -13.03 7.02 2.08
N SER A 6 -11.92 6.42 1.65
CA SER A 6 -11.80 5.94 0.26
C SER A 6 -12.78 4.80 -0.05
N ARG A 7 -13.04 4.57 -1.34
CA ARG A 7 -13.71 3.35 -1.84
C ARG A 7 -13.00 2.10 -1.34
N ALA A 8 -11.69 2.03 -1.51
CA ALA A 8 -10.85 0.91 -1.07
C ALA A 8 -10.99 0.63 0.42
N ARG A 9 -11.01 1.68 1.27
CA ARG A 9 -11.21 1.55 2.71
C ARG A 9 -12.58 0.97 3.07
N LYS A 10 -13.63 1.39 2.38
CA LYS A 10 -14.99 0.88 2.60
C LYS A 10 -15.08 -0.61 2.25
N ALA A 11 -14.54 -1.00 1.09
CA ALA A 11 -14.48 -2.40 0.67
C ALA A 11 -13.71 -3.26 1.69
N PHE A 12 -12.52 -2.81 2.10
CA PHE A 12 -11.72 -3.47 3.13
C PHE A 12 -12.47 -3.65 4.45
N ASP A 13 -13.16 -2.60 4.93
CA ASP A 13 -13.93 -2.66 6.17
C ASP A 13 -14.99 -3.75 6.15
N ILE A 14 -15.74 -3.86 5.04
CA ILE A 14 -16.79 -4.86 4.82
C ILE A 14 -16.19 -6.27 4.82
N GLU A 15 -15.12 -6.48 4.05
CA GLU A 15 -14.51 -7.80 3.91
C GLU A 15 -13.94 -8.32 5.25
N VAL A 16 -13.28 -7.47 6.03
CA VAL A 16 -12.77 -7.87 7.34
C VAL A 16 -13.91 -8.11 8.35
N ASP A 17 -15.00 -7.35 8.30
CA ASP A 17 -16.16 -7.61 9.16
C ASP A 17 -16.81 -8.97 8.85
N GLU A 18 -16.86 -9.36 7.58
CA GLU A 18 -17.33 -10.69 7.18
C GLU A 18 -16.38 -11.80 7.69
N LEU A 19 -15.05 -11.62 7.61
CA LEU A 19 -14.10 -12.57 8.21
C LEU A 19 -14.34 -12.75 9.72
N ILE A 20 -14.56 -11.64 10.44
CA ILE A 20 -14.85 -11.69 11.88
C ILE A 20 -16.20 -12.38 12.16
N LYS A 21 -17.17 -12.24 11.28
CA LYS A 21 -18.46 -12.95 11.38
C LYS A 21 -18.29 -14.46 11.14
N VAL A 22 -17.56 -14.86 10.10
CA VAL A 22 -17.25 -16.27 9.81
C VAL A 22 -16.51 -16.94 10.97
N ILE A 23 -15.53 -16.25 11.60
CA ILE A 23 -14.86 -16.75 12.81
C ILE A 23 -15.88 -17.05 13.92
N ARG A 24 -16.81 -16.12 14.16
CA ARG A 24 -17.84 -16.25 15.21
C ARG A 24 -18.79 -17.42 14.94
N GLU A 25 -19.19 -17.61 13.70
CA GLU A 25 -20.07 -18.72 13.30
C GLU A 25 -19.38 -20.08 13.44
N ALA A 26 -18.13 -20.19 12.98
CA ALA A 26 -17.32 -21.41 13.09
C ALA A 26 -17.03 -21.80 14.55
N HIS A 27 -16.92 -20.82 15.44
CA HIS A 27 -16.72 -21.04 16.88
C HIS A 27 -18.02 -21.02 17.69
N SER A 28 -19.17 -21.04 17.03
CA SER A 28 -20.46 -21.20 17.69
C SER A 28 -20.65 -22.64 18.18
N ARG A 29 -21.64 -22.84 19.07
CA ARG A 29 -22.06 -24.18 19.54
C ARG A 29 -22.54 -25.10 18.42
N LYS A 30 -22.81 -24.58 17.22
CA LYS A 30 -23.32 -25.34 16.07
C LYS A 30 -22.22 -26.10 15.32
N CYS A 31 -20.97 -25.65 15.39
CA CYS A 31 -19.84 -26.29 14.71
C CYS A 31 -18.90 -26.89 15.75
N ASN A 32 -18.87 -28.22 15.89
CA ASN A 32 -18.06 -28.90 16.91
C ASN A 32 -16.78 -29.54 16.37
N LEU A 33 -16.46 -29.33 15.09
CA LEU A 33 -15.30 -29.93 14.43
C LEU A 33 -14.03 -29.09 14.69
N PRO A 34 -13.03 -29.57 15.47
CA PRO A 34 -11.88 -28.77 15.86
C PRO A 34 -10.98 -28.35 14.69
N ASN A 35 -10.84 -29.22 13.68
CA ASN A 35 -10.10 -28.95 12.46
C ASN A 35 -10.72 -27.78 11.67
N VAL A 36 -12.04 -27.77 11.50
CA VAL A 36 -12.77 -26.69 10.81
C VAL A 36 -12.55 -25.36 11.53
N ARG A 37 -12.68 -25.36 12.86
CA ARG A 37 -12.41 -24.17 13.69
C ARG A 37 -11.01 -23.63 13.48
N SER A 38 -9.99 -24.48 13.54
CA SER A 38 -8.59 -24.11 13.31
C SER A 38 -8.34 -23.56 11.90
N HIS A 39 -8.86 -24.24 10.87
CA HIS A 39 -8.73 -23.78 9.48
C HIS A 39 -9.36 -22.42 9.26
N VAL A 40 -10.55 -22.17 9.83
CA VAL A 40 -11.21 -20.86 9.71
C VAL A 40 -10.35 -19.74 10.31
N LEU A 41 -9.69 -19.97 11.46
CA LEU A 41 -8.79 -18.98 12.05
C LEU A 41 -7.58 -18.72 11.14
N CYS A 42 -6.94 -19.78 10.63
CA CYS A 42 -5.81 -19.67 9.71
C CYS A 42 -6.20 -18.88 8.45
N SER A 43 -7.30 -19.27 7.82
CA SER A 43 -7.83 -18.63 6.62
C SER A 43 -8.16 -17.17 6.87
N ALA A 44 -8.78 -16.83 8.01
CA ALA A 44 -9.13 -15.45 8.30
C ALA A 44 -7.90 -14.54 8.46
N VAL A 45 -6.82 -15.02 9.09
CA VAL A 45 -5.55 -14.28 9.20
C VAL A 45 -4.93 -14.06 7.81
N MET A 46 -4.82 -15.13 7.01
CA MET A 46 -4.23 -15.06 5.67
C MET A 46 -5.04 -14.17 4.73
N LEU A 47 -6.37 -14.29 4.75
CA LEU A 47 -7.26 -13.45 3.96
C LEU A 47 -7.20 -11.99 4.40
N CYS A 48 -7.19 -11.71 5.70
CA CYS A 48 -7.05 -10.34 6.20
C CYS A 48 -5.73 -9.70 5.70
N SER A 49 -4.62 -10.44 5.75
CA SER A 49 -3.34 -9.99 5.18
C SER A 49 -3.47 -9.66 3.70
N ALA A 50 -4.06 -10.56 2.90
CA ALA A 50 -4.30 -10.32 1.48
C ALA A 50 -5.21 -9.10 1.24
N LYS A 51 -6.21 -8.87 2.09
CA LYS A 51 -7.09 -7.69 1.97
C LYS A 51 -6.38 -6.38 2.25
N VAL A 52 -5.34 -6.36 3.10
CA VAL A 52 -4.49 -5.17 3.28
C VAL A 52 -3.73 -4.87 2.00
N GLU A 53 -3.21 -5.89 1.32
CA GLU A 53 -2.52 -5.74 0.02
C GLU A 53 -3.47 -5.17 -1.03
N VAL A 54 -4.66 -5.76 -1.17
CA VAL A 54 -5.68 -5.26 -2.10
C VAL A 54 -6.06 -3.82 -1.79
N TYR A 55 -6.25 -3.46 -0.52
CA TYR A 55 -6.53 -2.09 -0.12
C TYR A 55 -5.44 -1.11 -0.59
N LEU A 56 -4.16 -1.44 -0.39
CA LEU A 56 -3.04 -0.57 -0.79
C LEU A 56 -2.97 -0.42 -2.31
N GLU A 57 -3.15 -1.53 -3.04
CA GLU A 57 -3.16 -1.52 -4.51
C GLU A 57 -4.32 -0.68 -5.05
N ASP A 58 -5.52 -0.87 -4.51
CA ASP A 58 -6.73 -0.18 -4.93
C ASP A 58 -6.67 1.32 -4.66
N VAL A 59 -6.26 1.73 -3.46
CA VAL A 59 -6.23 3.16 -3.10
C VAL A 59 -5.19 3.93 -3.92
N ILE A 60 -4.05 3.29 -4.21
CA ILE A 60 -3.01 3.89 -5.07
C ILE A 60 -3.49 3.90 -6.52
N SER A 61 -4.12 2.83 -7.01
CA SER A 61 -4.67 2.77 -8.36
C SER A 61 -5.75 3.81 -8.58
N ASP A 62 -6.65 3.98 -7.62
CA ASP A 62 -7.69 4.98 -7.66
C ASP A 62 -7.11 6.40 -7.74
N TRP A 63 -6.07 6.69 -6.95
CA TRP A 63 -5.37 7.97 -7.00
C TRP A 63 -4.73 8.24 -8.37
N ILE A 64 -3.99 7.26 -8.90
CA ILE A 64 -3.30 7.38 -10.20
C ILE A 64 -4.29 7.54 -11.36
N ASN A 65 -5.37 6.75 -11.37
CA ASN A 65 -6.40 6.85 -12.40
C ASN A 65 -7.07 8.23 -12.39
N LEU A 66 -7.31 8.80 -11.22
CA LEU A 66 -7.88 10.15 -11.12
C LEU A 66 -6.89 11.24 -11.50
N ILE A 67 -5.59 11.09 -11.20
CA ILE A 67 -4.55 12.00 -11.71
C ILE A 67 -4.58 12.03 -13.23
N ASN A 68 -4.57 10.85 -13.87
CA ASN A 68 -4.60 10.71 -15.32
C ASN A 68 -5.87 11.33 -15.94
N ALA A 69 -7.00 11.29 -15.22
CA ALA A 69 -8.27 11.84 -15.70
C ALA A 69 -8.47 13.35 -15.42
N SER A 70 -7.76 13.93 -14.44
CA SER A 70 -8.05 15.28 -13.92
C SER A 70 -7.16 16.38 -14.49
N GLY A 71 -6.26 16.08 -15.43
CA GLY A 71 -5.38 17.07 -16.05
C GLY A 71 -4.43 17.76 -15.06
N ILE A 72 -3.99 17.02 -14.03
CA ILE A 72 -3.09 17.52 -12.99
C ILE A 72 -1.74 17.91 -13.60
N ARG A 73 -1.12 18.97 -13.08
CA ARG A 73 0.22 19.42 -13.47
C ARG A 73 1.30 18.73 -12.65
N THR A 74 2.49 18.57 -13.22
CA THR A 74 3.61 17.84 -12.61
C THR A 74 4.13 18.47 -11.32
N ASP A 75 4.00 19.78 -11.14
CA ASP A 75 4.35 20.52 -9.92
C ASP A 75 3.40 20.21 -8.75
N GLN A 76 2.21 19.69 -9.03
CA GLN A 76 1.26 19.22 -8.02
C GLN A 76 1.61 17.82 -7.50
N LEU A 77 2.45 17.05 -8.20
CA LEU A 77 2.92 15.76 -7.73
C LEU A 77 4.04 15.91 -6.69
N PRO A 78 4.08 15.07 -5.63
CA PRO A 78 5.17 15.07 -4.68
C PRO A 78 6.54 14.82 -5.35
N ARG A 79 7.59 15.52 -4.90
CA ARG A 79 8.94 15.39 -5.49
C ARG A 79 9.48 13.96 -5.45
N ASN A 80 9.31 13.24 -4.33
CA ASN A 80 9.76 11.84 -4.22
C ASN A 80 9.02 10.93 -5.21
N PHE A 81 7.75 11.22 -5.48
CA PHE A 81 6.95 10.48 -6.46
C PHE A 81 7.51 10.66 -7.86
N ARG A 82 7.78 11.91 -8.25
CA ARG A 82 8.39 12.25 -9.53
C ARG A 82 9.76 11.61 -9.69
N ALA A 83 10.61 11.72 -8.66
CA ALA A 83 11.94 11.12 -8.65
C ALA A 83 11.90 9.59 -8.77
N TYR A 84 10.97 8.93 -8.08
CA TYR A 84 10.80 7.49 -8.19
C TYR A 84 10.33 7.08 -9.59
N TYR A 85 9.39 7.83 -10.19
CA TYR A 85 8.90 7.57 -11.54
C TYR A 85 9.97 7.75 -12.62
N LEU A 86 10.88 8.73 -12.44
CA LEU A 86 12.06 8.90 -13.29
C LEU A 86 13.04 7.73 -13.17
N ASN A 87 13.14 7.12 -11.97
CA ASN A 87 13.98 5.97 -11.70
C ASN A 87 13.32 4.65 -12.14
N ASN A 88 12.76 4.63 -13.36
CA ASN A 88 12.13 3.43 -13.93
C ASN A 88 13.16 2.33 -14.26
N SER A 89 12.66 1.12 -14.52
CA SER A 89 13.50 -0.06 -14.81
C SER A 89 14.48 0.16 -15.96
N SER A 90 14.08 0.89 -17.00
CA SER A 90 14.95 1.24 -18.13
C SER A 90 16.12 2.10 -17.67
N THR A 91 15.85 3.16 -16.90
CA THR A 91 16.87 4.08 -16.38
C THR A 91 17.83 3.35 -15.44
N VAL A 92 17.31 2.52 -14.53
CA VAL A 92 18.14 1.71 -13.63
C VAL A 92 19.03 0.73 -14.41
N SER A 93 18.49 0.09 -15.44
CA SER A 93 19.25 -0.83 -16.30
C SER A 93 20.40 -0.12 -17.03
N LEU A 94 20.16 1.09 -17.54
CA LEU A 94 21.18 1.90 -18.19
C LEU A 94 22.35 2.22 -17.25
N TYR A 95 22.07 2.69 -16.03
CA TYR A 95 23.12 2.95 -15.06
C TYR A 95 23.87 1.68 -14.64
N LYS A 96 23.17 0.55 -14.43
CA LYS A 96 23.81 -0.73 -14.11
C LYS A 96 24.74 -1.20 -15.24
N SER A 97 24.30 -1.07 -16.49
CA SER A 97 25.12 -1.41 -17.66
C SER A 97 26.38 -0.55 -17.70
N PHE A 98 26.24 0.77 -17.48
CA PHE A 98 27.38 1.69 -17.46
C PHE A 98 28.38 1.34 -16.35
N PHE A 99 27.92 1.05 -15.13
CA PHE A 99 28.81 0.62 -14.05
C PHE A 99 29.53 -0.71 -14.33
N ALA A 100 28.93 -1.59 -15.14
CA ALA A 100 29.52 -2.89 -15.48
C ALA A 100 30.53 -2.80 -16.64
N SER A 101 30.24 -2.00 -17.68
CA SER A 101 31.06 -1.92 -18.89
C SER A 101 32.03 -0.74 -18.90
N ASN A 102 31.77 0.31 -18.10
CA ASN A 102 32.45 1.61 -18.15
C ASN A 102 32.46 2.24 -19.56
N ASP A 103 31.51 1.88 -20.42
CA ASP A 103 31.36 2.41 -21.78
C ASP A 103 30.46 3.65 -21.77
N GLU A 104 31.10 4.81 -21.67
CA GLU A 104 30.41 6.11 -21.65
C GLU A 104 29.70 6.42 -22.97
N VAL A 105 30.28 6.01 -24.11
CA VAL A 105 29.73 6.34 -25.44
C VAL A 105 28.39 5.63 -25.65
N ASP A 106 28.33 4.34 -25.36
CA ASP A 106 27.09 3.57 -25.42
C ASP A 106 26.07 4.05 -24.39
N PHE A 107 26.52 4.37 -23.17
CA PHE A 107 25.65 4.94 -22.14
C PHE A 107 25.00 6.25 -22.58
N LEU A 108 25.78 7.23 -23.07
CA LEU A 108 25.27 8.52 -23.53
C LEU A 108 24.32 8.36 -24.73
N LYS A 109 24.63 7.46 -25.66
CA LYS A 109 23.75 7.13 -26.80
C LYS A 109 22.41 6.56 -26.34
N LYS A 110 22.42 5.64 -25.37
CA LYS A 110 21.19 5.06 -24.84
C LYS A 110 20.41 6.06 -23.99
N LEU A 111 21.10 6.88 -23.19
CA LEU A 111 20.48 7.91 -22.36
C LEU A 111 19.80 8.98 -23.21
N SER A 112 20.45 9.45 -24.28
CA SER A 112 19.89 10.47 -25.19
C SER A 112 18.59 10.00 -25.84
N ASN A 113 18.50 8.71 -26.21
CA ASN A 113 17.27 8.09 -26.72
C ASN A 113 16.09 8.10 -25.72
N THR A 114 16.36 8.34 -24.43
CA THR A 114 15.30 8.46 -23.40
C THR A 114 14.82 9.88 -23.17
N LEU A 115 15.53 10.91 -23.64
CA LEU A 115 15.22 12.32 -23.31
C LEU A 115 13.86 12.77 -23.88
N GLY A 116 13.43 12.21 -25.01
CA GLY A 116 12.14 12.52 -25.65
C GLY A 116 10.95 11.69 -25.16
N GLN A 117 11.13 10.79 -24.19
CA GLN A 117 10.04 9.92 -23.74
C GLN A 117 9.12 10.64 -22.75
N ASP A 118 7.79 10.43 -22.87
CA ASP A 118 6.77 11.12 -22.06
C ASP A 118 7.00 11.03 -20.55
N PHE A 119 7.53 9.91 -20.06
CA PHE A 119 7.79 9.74 -18.62
C PHE A 119 8.81 10.75 -18.07
N ARG A 120 9.69 11.33 -18.91
CA ARG A 120 10.63 12.39 -18.52
C ARG A 120 9.94 13.72 -18.23
N GLN A 121 8.71 13.92 -18.71
CA GLN A 121 7.94 15.14 -18.43
C GLN A 121 7.69 15.33 -16.93
N VAL A 122 7.67 14.26 -16.13
CA VAL A 122 7.59 14.37 -14.67
C VAL A 122 8.79 15.11 -14.05
N ALA A 123 9.91 15.31 -14.78
CA ALA A 123 11.03 16.13 -14.32
C ALA A 123 10.80 17.64 -14.50
N ILE A 124 9.88 18.04 -15.38
CA ILE A 124 9.62 19.43 -15.75
C ILE A 124 8.48 19.95 -14.89
N ASP A 125 8.62 21.14 -14.30
CA ASP A 125 7.55 21.75 -13.50
C ASP A 125 6.48 22.38 -14.40
N GLY A 126 5.22 22.24 -13.98
CA GLY A 126 4.09 22.95 -14.58
C GLY A 126 3.61 22.40 -15.93
N VAL A 127 4.12 21.27 -16.41
CA VAL A 127 3.57 20.58 -17.58
C VAL A 127 2.46 19.62 -17.16
N ASN A 128 1.66 19.15 -18.11
CA ASN A 128 0.67 18.11 -17.83
C ASN A 128 1.38 16.82 -17.39
N VAL A 129 0.79 16.13 -16.41
CA VAL A 129 1.29 14.84 -15.98
C VAL A 129 1.16 13.83 -17.13
N PRO A 130 2.24 13.15 -17.54
CA PRO A 130 2.15 12.07 -18.53
C PRO A 130 1.35 10.90 -17.95
N VAL A 131 0.80 10.03 -18.81
CA VAL A 131 0.02 8.89 -18.34
C VAL A 131 0.84 8.03 -17.37
N LEU A 132 0.39 7.98 -16.12
CA LEU A 132 1.03 7.24 -15.05
C LEU A 132 0.51 5.81 -15.00
N GLN A 133 1.39 4.86 -14.66
CA GLN A 133 1.01 3.46 -14.47
C GLN A 133 1.21 3.01 -13.03
N THR A 134 0.14 2.56 -12.37
CA THR A 134 0.15 2.12 -10.96
C THR A 134 1.15 1.01 -10.69
N ARG A 135 1.31 0.07 -11.63
CA ARG A 135 2.19 -1.10 -11.48
C ARG A 135 3.62 -0.71 -11.08
N TYR A 136 4.13 0.44 -11.56
CA TYR A 136 5.48 0.87 -11.23
C TYR A 136 5.65 1.24 -9.76
N ILE A 137 4.59 1.68 -9.08
CA ILE A 137 4.65 2.13 -7.69
C ILE A 137 4.59 0.96 -6.72
N TYR A 138 3.78 -0.06 -7.05
CA TYR A 138 3.38 -1.11 -6.12
C TYR A 138 4.07 -2.47 -6.37
N ALA A 139 4.59 -2.75 -7.58
CA ALA A 139 4.94 -4.10 -8.01
C ALA A 139 5.89 -4.89 -7.09
N ASP A 140 6.90 -4.25 -6.49
CA ASP A 140 7.93 -4.91 -5.67
C ASP A 140 7.71 -4.77 -4.15
N LYS A 141 6.59 -4.16 -3.73
CA LYS A 141 6.29 -3.85 -2.32
C LYS A 141 4.87 -4.27 -1.90
N LYS A 142 4.38 -5.39 -2.44
CA LYS A 142 3.01 -5.87 -2.22
C LYS A 142 2.72 -6.22 -0.76
N TYR A 143 3.62 -6.96 -0.10
CA TYR A 143 3.42 -7.40 1.27
C TYR A 143 3.56 -6.23 2.28
N PRO A 144 2.62 -6.00 3.21
CA PRO A 144 2.61 -4.83 4.10
C PRO A 144 3.53 -5.03 5.32
N SER A 145 4.81 -5.34 5.10
CA SER A 145 5.82 -5.27 6.16
C SER A 145 6.13 -3.81 6.51
N PRO A 146 6.62 -3.51 7.73
CA PRO A 146 7.04 -2.15 8.08
C PRO A 146 8.03 -1.55 7.08
N ASP A 147 8.99 -2.32 6.58
CA ASP A 147 9.97 -1.78 5.64
C ASP A 147 9.36 -1.55 4.26
N ASN A 148 8.49 -2.44 3.78
CA ASN A 148 7.77 -2.22 2.53
C ASN A 148 6.86 -0.99 2.62
N MET A 149 6.18 -0.79 3.76
CA MET A 149 5.36 0.39 4.00
C MET A 149 6.21 1.67 4.02
N LYS A 150 7.39 1.68 4.67
CA LYS A 150 8.27 2.85 4.60
C LYS A 150 8.66 3.19 3.16
N HIS A 151 9.09 2.19 2.38
CA HIS A 151 9.49 2.40 1.01
C HIS A 151 8.33 2.88 0.13
N LEU A 152 7.18 2.21 0.20
CA LEU A 152 5.99 2.53 -0.58
C LEU A 152 5.53 3.97 -0.29
N PHE A 153 5.36 4.33 0.98
CA PHE A 153 4.89 5.67 1.34
C PHE A 153 5.92 6.76 1.02
N ASN A 154 7.22 6.45 1.14
CA ASN A 154 8.25 7.37 0.69
C ASN A 154 8.17 7.65 -0.82
N ARG A 155 7.87 6.63 -1.64
CA ARG A 155 7.60 6.81 -3.09
C ARG A 155 6.40 7.72 -3.33
N LEU A 156 5.36 7.63 -2.51
CA LEU A 156 4.20 8.52 -2.61
C LEU A 156 4.48 9.95 -2.11
N GLY A 157 5.66 10.21 -1.52
CA GLY A 157 6.02 11.51 -0.93
C GLY A 157 5.62 11.67 0.54
N ILE A 158 5.34 10.57 1.24
CA ILE A 158 5.02 10.55 2.66
C ILE A 158 6.22 9.97 3.42
N SER A 159 7.07 10.85 3.96
CA SER A 159 8.20 10.45 4.80
C SER A 159 7.73 9.98 6.18
N ASP A 160 8.46 9.03 6.77
CA ASP A 160 8.24 8.57 8.15
C ASP A 160 6.79 8.16 8.46
N ILE A 161 6.17 7.37 7.58
CA ILE A 161 4.76 6.96 7.69
C ILE A 161 4.39 6.45 9.09
N PHE A 162 5.25 5.67 9.77
CA PHE A 162 4.96 5.17 11.12
C PHE A 162 4.97 6.26 12.18
N SER A 163 5.80 7.31 12.05
CA SER A 163 5.74 8.48 12.94
C SER A 163 4.40 9.19 12.77
N GLN A 164 3.95 9.36 11.53
CA GLN A 164 2.65 9.98 11.24
C GLN A 164 1.47 9.13 11.72
N LEU A 165 1.53 7.81 11.53
CA LEU A 165 0.54 6.85 12.03
C LEU A 165 0.45 6.89 13.55
N ASN A 166 1.59 6.83 14.24
CA ASN A 166 1.64 6.82 15.70
C ASN A 166 1.11 8.13 16.28
N LYS A 167 1.48 9.27 15.68
CA LYS A 167 0.91 10.59 16.03
C LYS A 167 -0.59 10.65 15.80
N SER A 168 -1.07 10.16 14.65
CA SER A 168 -2.50 10.18 14.32
C SER A 168 -3.34 9.27 15.22
N ALA A 169 -2.78 8.14 15.67
CA ALA A 169 -3.49 7.12 16.42
C ALA A 169 -3.28 7.20 17.94
N ARG A 170 -2.28 7.99 18.38
CA ARG A 170 -1.80 8.05 19.78
C ARG A 170 -1.47 6.66 20.34
N THR A 171 -0.93 5.78 19.50
CA THR A 171 -0.58 4.39 19.81
C THR A 171 0.47 3.92 18.82
N ASP A 172 1.31 2.95 19.20
CA ASP A 172 2.31 2.39 18.29
C ASP A 172 1.70 1.43 17.26
N LEU A 173 1.22 1.99 16.14
CA LEU A 173 0.66 1.21 15.04
C LEU A 173 1.72 0.41 14.27
N LYS A 174 3.01 0.75 14.40
CA LYS A 174 4.09 -0.08 13.86
C LYS A 174 4.15 -1.41 14.61
N ALA A 175 4.14 -1.36 15.94
CA ALA A 175 4.14 -2.56 16.77
C ALA A 175 2.90 -3.45 16.51
N VAL A 176 1.73 -2.82 16.33
CA VAL A 176 0.50 -3.53 15.95
C VAL A 176 0.66 -4.29 14.63
N LEU A 177 1.20 -3.65 13.59
CA LEU A 177 1.41 -4.28 12.29
C LEU A 177 2.44 -5.41 12.36
N VAL A 178 3.54 -5.22 13.11
CA VAL A 178 4.54 -6.28 13.35
C VAL A 178 3.90 -7.49 14.01
N SER A 179 3.17 -7.26 15.10
CA SER A 179 2.49 -8.34 15.84
C SER A 179 1.53 -9.12 14.95
N PHE A 180 0.80 -8.46 14.05
CA PHE A 180 -0.07 -9.15 13.09
C PHE A 180 0.71 -9.97 12.07
N ASN A 181 1.80 -9.42 11.53
CA ASN A 181 2.64 -10.12 10.55
C ASN A 181 3.35 -11.34 11.16
N ASP A 182 3.72 -11.30 12.43
CA ASP A 182 4.29 -12.43 13.16
C ASP A 182 3.27 -13.57 13.28
N ILE A 183 2.02 -13.24 13.64
CA ILE A 183 0.91 -14.20 13.69
C ILE A 183 0.65 -14.79 12.30
N ARG A 184 0.60 -13.96 11.26
CA ARG A 184 0.42 -14.40 9.87
C ARG A 184 1.52 -15.35 9.43
N THR A 185 2.77 -15.06 9.80
CA THR A 185 3.92 -15.91 9.48
C THR A 185 3.83 -17.26 10.20
N SER A 186 3.50 -17.26 11.49
CA SER A 186 3.28 -18.49 12.24
C SER A 186 2.13 -19.31 11.66
N VAL A 187 1.00 -18.68 11.32
CA VAL A 187 -0.15 -19.33 10.66
C VAL A 187 0.23 -19.99 9.34
N ALA A 188 1.05 -19.33 8.53
CA ALA A 188 1.47 -19.85 7.22
C ALA A 188 2.38 -21.09 7.32
N HIS A 189 3.16 -21.23 8.39
CA HIS A 189 4.14 -22.30 8.54
C HIS A 189 3.73 -23.42 9.52
N GLN A 190 3.01 -23.06 10.59
CA GLN A 190 2.77 -23.91 11.76
C GLN A 190 1.28 -24.00 12.14
N GLY A 191 0.40 -23.22 11.50
CA GLY A 191 -0.99 -23.06 11.91
C GLY A 191 -1.17 -22.04 13.04
N VAL A 192 -2.37 -21.98 13.65
CA VAL A 192 -2.65 -21.00 14.71
C VAL A 192 -1.72 -21.23 15.91
N PRO A 193 -0.98 -20.19 16.38
CA PRO A 193 -0.17 -20.29 17.58
C PRO A 193 -0.95 -20.82 18.79
N VAL A 194 -0.30 -21.70 19.57
CA VAL A 194 -0.89 -22.25 20.80
C VAL A 194 -1.26 -21.10 21.76
N GLY A 195 -2.47 -21.17 22.32
CA GLY A 195 -2.99 -20.16 23.24
C GLY A 195 -3.73 -18.99 22.59
N LEU A 196 -3.71 -18.84 21.26
CA LEU A 196 -4.56 -17.85 20.58
C LEU A 196 -5.98 -18.38 20.40
N THR A 197 -6.95 -17.63 20.91
CA THR A 197 -8.37 -17.93 20.78
C THR A 197 -8.99 -17.22 19.57
N ALA A 198 -10.19 -17.65 19.18
CA ALA A 198 -10.99 -16.95 18.18
C ALA A 198 -11.24 -15.47 18.52
N LYS A 199 -11.34 -15.15 19.82
CA LYS A 199 -11.47 -13.77 20.30
C LYS A 199 -10.20 -12.98 20.02
N ASP A 200 -9.03 -13.57 20.27
CA ASP A 200 -7.73 -12.92 20.04
C ASP A 200 -7.52 -12.65 18.55
N ILE A 201 -7.78 -13.65 17.69
CA ILE A 201 -7.72 -13.47 16.23
C ILE A 201 -8.69 -12.37 15.77
N GLY A 202 -9.91 -12.35 16.29
CA GLY A 202 -10.89 -11.30 16.00
C GLY A 202 -10.41 -9.89 16.42
N LEU A 203 -9.71 -9.77 17.55
CA LEU A 203 -9.08 -8.51 17.97
C LEU A 203 -7.95 -8.11 17.03
N ARG A 204 -7.10 -9.05 16.60
CA ARG A 204 -6.02 -8.78 15.64
C ARG A 204 -6.54 -8.30 14.28
N LEU A 205 -7.65 -8.86 13.79
CA LEU A 205 -8.30 -8.37 12.57
C LEU A 205 -8.81 -6.92 12.75
N LYS A 206 -9.38 -6.58 13.91
CA LYS A 206 -9.80 -5.19 14.22
C LYS A 206 -8.61 -4.23 14.35
N ASP A 207 -7.51 -4.69 14.92
CA ASP A 207 -6.26 -3.93 15.00
C ASP A 207 -5.74 -3.57 13.61
N VAL A 208 -5.77 -4.51 12.66
CA VAL A 208 -5.44 -4.25 11.25
C VAL A 208 -6.42 -3.24 10.63
N LYS A 209 -7.73 -3.33 10.93
CA LYS A 209 -8.69 -2.28 10.51
C LYS A 209 -8.27 -0.91 11.01
N ARG A 210 -7.83 -0.78 12.27
CA ARG A 210 -7.35 0.48 12.82
C ARG A 210 -6.11 0.99 12.06
N VAL A 211 -5.13 0.13 11.77
CA VAL A 211 -3.95 0.49 10.97
C VAL A 211 -4.36 1.05 9.60
N VAL A 212 -5.18 0.31 8.85
CA VAL A 212 -5.67 0.72 7.53
C VAL A 212 -6.48 2.03 7.60
N SER A 213 -7.26 2.25 8.66
CA SER A 213 -8.02 3.50 8.84
C SER A 213 -7.12 4.72 8.95
N HIS A 214 -6.00 4.61 9.67
CA HIS A 214 -5.06 5.72 9.84
C HIS A 214 -4.21 5.92 8.58
N ILE A 215 -3.87 4.85 7.87
CA ILE A 215 -3.25 4.94 6.54
C ILE A 215 -4.16 5.73 5.60
N ASP A 216 -5.44 5.35 5.50
CA ASP A 216 -6.43 6.01 4.63
C ASP A 216 -6.56 7.50 4.94
N LYS A 217 -6.59 7.85 6.23
CA LYS A 217 -6.65 9.24 6.69
C LYS A 217 -5.40 10.04 6.28
N ILE A 218 -4.21 9.47 6.43
CA ILE A 218 -2.96 10.14 6.03
C ILE A 218 -2.93 10.33 4.52
N LEU A 219 -3.28 9.30 3.75
CA LEU A 219 -3.36 9.37 2.28
C LEU A 219 -4.37 10.44 1.84
N TYR A 220 -5.55 10.50 2.45
CA TYR A 220 -6.56 11.51 2.14
C TYR A 220 -5.97 12.93 2.24
N PHE A 221 -5.36 13.27 3.37
CA PHE A 221 -4.80 14.62 3.55
C PHE A 221 -3.63 14.89 2.61
N HIS A 222 -2.81 13.88 2.33
CA HIS A 222 -1.71 13.99 1.38
C HIS A 222 -2.21 14.25 -0.05
N VAL A 223 -3.19 13.46 -0.51
CA VAL A 223 -3.81 13.59 -1.84
C VAL A 223 -4.50 14.95 -1.98
N VAL A 224 -5.31 15.34 -1.00
CA VAL A 224 -6.01 16.63 -1.02
C VAL A 224 -5.03 17.80 -1.07
N LYS A 225 -3.92 17.72 -0.31
CA LYS A 225 -2.89 18.75 -0.29
C LYS A 225 -2.18 18.90 -1.65
N HIS A 226 -1.90 17.78 -2.32
CA HIS A 226 -1.05 17.76 -3.51
C HIS A 226 -1.85 17.82 -4.81
N THR A 227 -2.80 16.91 -4.99
CA THR A 227 -3.53 16.72 -6.26
C THR A 227 -5.01 17.11 -6.16
N GLY A 228 -5.43 17.62 -5.00
CA GLY A 228 -6.80 18.05 -4.75
C GLY A 228 -7.76 16.90 -4.44
N ALA A 229 -8.94 17.26 -3.92
CA ALA A 229 -9.97 16.29 -3.52
C ALA A 229 -10.58 15.52 -4.70
N ILE A 230 -10.48 16.07 -5.92
CA ILE A 230 -10.91 15.39 -7.16
C ILE A 230 -10.14 14.08 -7.39
N CYS A 231 -8.93 13.97 -6.85
CA CYS A 231 -8.08 12.79 -6.93
C CYS A 231 -8.29 11.79 -5.78
N TRP A 232 -9.39 11.90 -5.03
CA TRP A 232 -9.75 10.96 -3.95
C TRP A 232 -11.06 10.23 -4.24
N ARG A 233 -10.98 8.94 -4.56
CA ARG A 233 -12.16 8.12 -4.87
C ARG A 233 -12.90 7.69 -3.61
N THR A 234 -14.19 8.04 -3.52
CA THR A 234 -15.05 7.70 -2.38
C THR A 234 -16.12 6.64 -2.70
N THR A 235 -16.40 6.40 -3.98
CA THR A 235 -17.38 5.43 -4.50
C THR A 235 -16.75 4.53 -5.55
#